data_AF-A0A0C4WR70-F1
#
_entry.id   AF-A0A0C4WR70-F1
#
_cell.length_a   1.000
_cell.length_b   1.000
_cell.length_c   1.000
_cell.angle_alpha   90.00
_cell.angle_beta   90.00
_cell.angle_gamma   90.00
#
_symmetry.space_group_name_H-M   'P 1'
#
loop_
_entity.id
_entity.type
_entity.pdbx_description
1 polymer ?
#
loop_
_entity_poly.entity_id
_entity_poly.type
_entity_poly.pdbx_seq_one_letter_code
_entity_poly.pdbx_strand_id
1 'polypeptide(L)'
;MTTKRFRPTVPRGWLRIVVAAVATMLTAGIAPLVAAEESDSVVASRVSAEGLGELRPEVHLTSASGWMNDPQRPFFLDGRWHLYYLYNEDYPNGNGTEWYHVTSTDLVHWSDEGVAIHKYTRGDGDIQSGSAVIDVNDTAGFGAGAIVVVATQQLDAVQTQSLFYSTDGGYTFEQYEGNPIMRNPAGSGDFRDPKITWDAEHSRWLMLISEPHKIGFYTSANLKEWTYLSGFERNDLGIMECPELFRMSVEGDPSRTTWVLATGANGFNYGMNSGYAYWTGEWDGTNFHPDQAEPQWLDNGSDFYAAVTWTDPRQTAEEQLRTRYAVGWENNWDYARRLPAGEWGGSHLSLVRELHLKNIDGRLALSSRPIDTLGTLEGEQARIEQLQIGHGETREVPQPTSAAYRLRASIAQDPLQPAREMRLKLKTDGTHFTTIGYDFTTETAFIVRDHDAIADQLTEVYQHGRTIRVRPRDGAVDLDVIVDRTSVEMFVNGDEHALSAVVYGANDANDANGITAEAFDGLAVIRSMSVAPLAPASPVRRN
;
A
#
# COMPACT_ATOMS: atom_id res chain seq x y z
N MET A 1 68.37 -33.68 20.13
CA MET A 1 67.92 -34.92 20.78
C MET A 1 66.81 -35.53 19.91
N THR A 2 67.16 -36.14 18.78
CA THR A 2 67.26 -37.60 18.56
C THR A 2 65.98 -38.41 18.79
N THR A 3 65.40 -38.87 17.67
CA THR A 3 64.86 -40.22 17.39
C THR A 3 63.53 -40.62 18.06
N LYS A 4 62.59 -41.37 17.46
CA LYS A 4 62.65 -42.36 16.37
C LYS A 4 61.21 -42.68 15.90
N ARG A 5 61.05 -43.03 14.62
CA ARG A 5 59.85 -43.68 14.05
C ARG A 5 59.68 -45.10 14.60
N PHE A 6 58.44 -45.55 14.79
CA PHE A 6 58.04 -46.95 14.63
C PHE A 6 56.55 -47.06 14.26
N ARG A 7 56.26 -47.70 13.12
CA ARG A 7 55.01 -48.43 12.87
C ARG A 7 55.32 -49.91 13.06
N PRO A 8 54.38 -50.70 13.60
CA PRO A 8 53.94 -51.86 12.82
C PRO A 8 52.43 -52.15 12.91
N THR A 9 52.03 -53.09 12.07
CA THR A 9 50.70 -53.52 11.63
C THR A 9 49.99 -54.54 12.54
N VAL A 10 48.65 -54.39 12.57
CA VAL A 10 47.49 -55.28 12.87
C VAL A 10 47.71 -56.79 13.14
N PRO A 11 46.87 -57.37 14.03
CA PRO A 11 46.07 -58.54 13.62
C PRO A 11 44.56 -58.47 13.99
N ARG A 12 43.78 -59.19 13.19
CA ARG A 12 42.30 -59.41 13.24
C ARG A 12 41.87 -60.26 14.43
N GLY A 13 40.66 -60.05 14.94
CA GLY A 13 39.93 -61.02 15.77
C GLY A 13 38.55 -60.50 16.20
N TRP A 14 37.50 -61.15 15.72
CA TRP A 14 36.08 -60.84 15.95
C TRP A 14 35.61 -61.15 17.38
N LEU A 15 34.71 -60.33 17.94
CA LEU A 15 33.41 -60.81 18.42
C LEU A 15 32.44 -59.66 18.70
N ARG A 16 31.18 -59.89 18.31
CA ARG A 16 30.04 -58.98 18.35
C ARG A 16 29.54 -58.77 19.79
N ILE A 17 29.27 -57.51 20.16
CA ILE A 17 28.21 -57.18 21.11
C ILE A 17 27.38 -56.06 20.47
N VAL A 18 26.11 -56.37 20.31
CA VAL A 18 25.03 -55.50 19.84
C VAL A 18 24.75 -54.49 20.93
N VAL A 19 24.91 -53.19 20.63
CA VAL A 19 24.26 -52.11 21.37
C VAL A 19 23.43 -51.34 20.36
N ALA A 20 22.12 -51.37 20.57
CA ALA A 20 21.15 -50.62 19.80
C ALA A 20 21.46 -49.12 19.94
N ALA A 21 21.96 -48.52 18.87
CA ALA A 21 21.90 -47.07 18.68
C ALA A 21 20.74 -46.81 17.72
N VAL A 22 19.66 -46.26 18.27
CA VAL A 22 18.58 -45.65 17.48
C VAL A 22 19.22 -44.48 16.73
N ALA A 23 19.49 -44.68 15.44
CA ALA A 23 19.81 -43.61 14.53
C ALA A 23 18.49 -42.88 14.23
N THR A 24 18.21 -41.82 14.98
CA THR A 24 17.23 -40.82 14.53
C THR A 24 17.87 -40.12 13.34
N MET A 25 17.57 -40.57 12.14
CA MET A 25 17.78 -39.78 10.94
C MET A 25 16.88 -38.54 11.08
N LEU A 26 17.47 -37.42 11.49
CA LEU A 26 16.92 -36.11 11.17
C LEU A 26 17.09 -35.93 9.66
N THR A 27 16.16 -36.48 8.89
CA THR A 27 15.79 -35.90 7.61
C THR A 27 15.22 -34.53 7.93
N ALA A 28 16.04 -33.49 7.81
CA ALA A 28 15.55 -32.14 7.66
C ALA A 28 14.77 -32.12 6.34
N GLY A 29 13.48 -32.47 6.43
CA GLY A 29 12.52 -32.22 5.38
C GLY A 29 12.42 -30.71 5.28
N ILE A 30 13.00 -30.16 4.21
CA ILE A 30 12.60 -28.86 3.71
C ILE A 30 11.15 -29.07 3.30
N ALA A 31 10.22 -28.68 4.17
CA ALA A 31 8.82 -28.57 3.78
C ALA A 31 8.79 -27.52 2.66
N PRO A 32 8.23 -27.83 1.48
CA PRO A 32 8.00 -26.79 0.49
C PRO A 32 7.15 -25.71 1.15
N LEU A 33 7.61 -24.47 1.03
CA LEU A 33 6.87 -23.28 1.39
C LEU A 33 5.56 -23.34 0.60
N VAL A 34 4.46 -23.65 1.26
CA VAL A 34 3.14 -23.51 0.67
C VAL A 34 2.92 -22.01 0.60
N ALA A 35 3.16 -21.44 -0.58
CA ALA A 35 2.55 -20.17 -0.94
C ALA A 35 1.07 -20.29 -0.59
N ALA A 36 0.50 -19.29 0.08
CA ALA A 36 -0.94 -19.20 0.20
C ALA A 36 -1.49 -19.17 -1.23
N GLU A 37 -1.92 -20.32 -1.74
CA GLU A 37 -2.85 -20.35 -2.85
C GLU A 37 -4.01 -19.45 -2.42
N GLU A 38 -4.39 -18.49 -3.25
CA GLU A 38 -5.70 -17.86 -3.17
C GLU A 38 -6.74 -18.96 -3.35
N SER A 39 -7.06 -19.65 -2.25
CA SER A 39 -8.08 -20.67 -2.27
C SER A 39 -9.42 -19.95 -2.38
N ASP A 40 -10.03 -20.06 -3.55
CA ASP A 40 -11.37 -19.57 -3.89
C ASP A 40 -12.49 -20.34 -3.15
N SER A 41 -12.23 -20.88 -1.95
CA SER A 41 -13.19 -21.79 -1.31
C SER A 41 -13.11 -21.86 0.21
N VAL A 42 -13.31 -20.73 0.89
CA VAL A 42 -14.25 -20.59 2.04
C VAL A 42 -14.65 -19.12 2.05
N VAL A 43 -15.93 -18.79 1.81
CA VAL A 43 -16.43 -17.48 2.24
C VAL A 43 -16.34 -17.49 3.75
N ALA A 44 -15.21 -17.06 4.31
CA ALA A 44 -15.11 -16.78 5.72
C ALA A 44 -16.27 -15.81 6.03
N SER A 45 -17.08 -16.15 7.03
CA SER A 45 -18.26 -15.35 7.37
C SER A 45 -17.83 -13.91 7.58
N ARG A 46 -18.38 -13.00 6.77
CA ARG A 46 -18.15 -11.57 6.91
C ARG A 46 -18.57 -11.12 8.31
N VAL A 47 -17.78 -10.23 8.91
CA VAL A 47 -18.13 -9.58 10.17
C VAL A 47 -19.37 -8.70 9.96
N SER A 48 -20.34 -8.81 10.87
CA SER A 48 -21.55 -7.98 10.82
C SER A 48 -21.21 -6.50 11.04
N ALA A 49 -21.87 -5.61 10.31
CA ALA A 49 -21.83 -4.17 10.57
C ALA A 49 -22.76 -3.74 11.72
N GLU A 50 -23.55 -4.67 12.26
CA GLU A 50 -24.46 -4.40 13.38
C GLU A 50 -23.69 -3.88 14.60
N GLY A 51 -24.08 -2.69 15.09
CA GLY A 51 -23.44 -2.04 16.23
C GLY A 51 -22.17 -1.26 15.93
N LEU A 52 -21.77 -1.06 14.66
CA LEU A 52 -20.58 -0.28 14.28
C LEU A 52 -20.89 1.16 13.79
N GLY A 53 -22.17 1.54 13.73
CA GLY A 53 -22.59 2.86 13.23
C GLY A 53 -22.42 3.03 11.72
N GLU A 54 -22.38 4.28 11.26
CA GLU A 54 -22.05 4.59 9.86
C GLU A 54 -20.57 4.30 9.62
N LEU A 55 -20.27 3.58 8.55
CA LEU A 55 -18.93 3.07 8.26
C LEU A 55 -18.25 3.80 7.11
N ARG A 56 -19.01 4.48 6.23
CA ARG A 56 -18.44 5.05 5.00
C ARG A 56 -17.49 6.21 5.30
N PRO A 57 -16.20 6.11 4.94
CA PRO A 57 -15.26 7.22 5.05
C PRO A 57 -15.80 8.53 4.46
N GLU A 58 -15.51 9.64 5.12
CA GLU A 58 -15.97 10.97 4.73
C GLU A 58 -14.96 11.69 3.83
N VAL A 59 -13.66 11.41 3.96
CA VAL A 59 -12.59 12.12 3.21
C VAL A 59 -11.77 11.21 2.30
N HIS A 60 -12.00 9.91 2.36
CA HIS A 60 -11.37 8.92 1.48
C HIS A 60 -12.28 8.55 0.30
N LEU A 61 -11.68 8.20 -0.84
CA LEU A 61 -12.44 7.73 -1.98
C LEU A 61 -12.98 6.31 -1.74
N THR A 62 -14.30 6.19 -1.71
CA THR A 62 -15.03 4.91 -1.60
C THR A 62 -15.75 4.62 -2.91
N SER A 63 -16.07 3.35 -3.18
CA SER A 63 -16.93 3.04 -4.32
C SER A 63 -18.36 3.52 -4.04
N ALA A 64 -19.06 3.97 -5.08
CA ALA A 64 -20.48 4.34 -4.95
C ALA A 64 -21.32 3.19 -4.36
N SER A 65 -21.07 1.97 -4.82
CA SER A 65 -21.67 0.71 -4.35
C SER A 65 -20.69 -0.46 -4.53
N GLY A 66 -21.13 -1.71 -4.36
CA GLY A 66 -20.35 -2.89 -4.75
C GLY A 66 -19.01 -3.01 -4.05
N TRP A 67 -18.02 -3.61 -4.71
CA TRP A 67 -16.67 -3.81 -4.18
C TRP A 67 -15.63 -2.98 -4.91
N MET A 68 -14.68 -2.40 -4.16
CA MET A 68 -13.49 -1.72 -4.67
C MET A 68 -12.21 -2.49 -4.33
N ASN A 69 -11.22 -2.46 -5.22
CA ASN A 69 -9.84 -2.72 -4.87
C ASN A 69 -8.87 -1.77 -5.61
N ASP A 70 -7.92 -2.30 -6.39
CA ASP A 70 -6.72 -1.61 -6.84
C ASP A 70 -7.00 -0.32 -7.63
N PRO A 71 -6.36 0.80 -7.26
CA PRO A 71 -6.35 2.00 -8.09
C PRO A 71 -5.44 1.81 -9.31
N GLN A 72 -5.82 2.45 -10.41
CA GLN A 72 -5.04 2.49 -11.64
C GLN A 72 -4.35 3.86 -11.75
N ARG A 73 -3.13 3.90 -12.29
CA ARG A 73 -2.33 5.15 -12.30
C ARG A 73 -3.09 6.31 -12.97
N PRO A 74 -3.33 7.42 -12.26
CA PRO A 74 -4.00 8.58 -12.83
C PRO A 74 -3.27 9.21 -14.00
N PHE A 75 -4.03 9.87 -14.88
CA PHE A 75 -3.50 10.82 -15.85
C PHE A 75 -4.26 12.15 -15.75
N PHE A 76 -3.63 13.23 -16.21
CA PHE A 76 -4.25 14.55 -16.24
C PHE A 76 -4.61 14.94 -17.68
N LEU A 77 -5.87 15.26 -17.93
CA LEU A 77 -6.38 15.70 -19.23
C LEU A 77 -7.47 16.74 -19.01
N ASP A 78 -7.51 17.77 -19.87
CA ASP A 78 -8.57 18.79 -19.89
C ASP A 78 -8.91 19.42 -18.53
N GLY A 79 -7.87 19.64 -17.71
CA GLY A 79 -8.00 20.28 -16.41
C GLY A 79 -8.39 19.33 -15.26
N ARG A 80 -8.43 18.01 -15.51
CA ARG A 80 -8.87 17.00 -14.55
C ARG A 80 -7.88 15.85 -14.43
N TRP A 81 -7.77 15.33 -13.22
CA TRP A 81 -7.24 14.01 -12.93
C TRP A 81 -8.30 12.96 -13.22
N HIS A 82 -7.93 11.96 -14.00
CA HIS A 82 -8.72 10.76 -14.27
C HIS A 82 -8.10 9.61 -13.48
N LEU A 83 -8.86 9.06 -12.55
CA LEU A 83 -8.48 7.91 -11.74
C LEU A 83 -9.49 6.78 -12.00
N TYR A 84 -8.98 5.57 -12.12
CA TYR A 84 -9.80 4.37 -12.21
C TYR A 84 -9.49 3.46 -11.03
N TYR A 85 -10.44 2.62 -10.65
CA TYR A 85 -10.21 1.55 -9.69
C TYR A 85 -10.94 0.29 -10.11
N LEU A 86 -10.45 -0.86 -9.65
CA LEU A 86 -11.13 -2.14 -9.85
C LEU A 86 -12.43 -2.18 -9.06
N TYR A 87 -13.50 -2.56 -9.75
CA TYR A 87 -14.86 -2.46 -9.26
C TYR A 87 -15.67 -3.73 -9.54
N ASN A 88 -16.53 -4.13 -8.61
CA ASN A 88 -17.45 -5.24 -8.81
C ASN A 88 -18.83 -4.88 -8.23
N GLU A 89 -19.75 -4.44 -9.09
CA GLU A 89 -21.11 -4.00 -8.71
C GLU A 89 -21.94 -5.11 -8.05
N ASP A 90 -21.83 -6.34 -8.55
CA ASP A 90 -22.64 -7.47 -8.15
C ASP A 90 -22.02 -8.31 -7.01
N TYR A 91 -20.91 -7.84 -6.43
CA TYR A 91 -20.30 -8.45 -5.25
C TYR A 91 -21.27 -8.50 -4.04
N PRO A 92 -21.31 -9.61 -3.25
CA PRO A 92 -20.48 -10.81 -3.33
C PRO A 92 -21.06 -11.93 -4.21
N ASN A 93 -22.18 -11.70 -4.89
CA ASN A 93 -22.88 -12.74 -5.65
C ASN A 93 -22.34 -12.88 -7.08
N GLY A 94 -21.75 -11.81 -7.60
CA GLY A 94 -21.03 -11.76 -8.87
C GLY A 94 -19.54 -12.02 -8.72
N ASN A 95 -18.89 -12.23 -9.86
CA ASN A 95 -17.45 -12.45 -9.95
C ASN A 95 -16.79 -11.41 -10.87
N GLY A 96 -15.50 -11.22 -10.69
CA GLY A 96 -14.64 -10.44 -11.56
C GLY A 96 -14.76 -8.93 -11.34
N THR A 97 -13.84 -8.22 -11.98
CA THR A 97 -13.67 -6.78 -11.86
C THR A 97 -13.88 -6.02 -13.18
N GLU A 98 -14.25 -4.76 -13.05
CA GLU A 98 -14.41 -3.72 -14.07
C GLU A 98 -13.50 -2.53 -13.72
N TRP A 99 -13.29 -1.59 -14.64
CA TRP A 99 -12.65 -0.30 -14.30
C TRP A 99 -13.73 0.77 -14.11
N TYR A 100 -13.88 1.24 -12.88
CA TYR A 100 -14.76 2.36 -12.54
C TYR A 100 -13.97 3.66 -12.53
N HIS A 101 -14.56 4.72 -13.08
CA HIS A 101 -13.91 5.99 -13.35
C HIS A 101 -14.42 7.09 -12.43
N VAL A 102 -13.48 7.83 -11.86
CA VAL A 102 -13.73 9.08 -11.14
C VAL A 102 -12.80 10.18 -11.65
N THR A 103 -13.26 11.42 -11.59
CA THR A 103 -12.42 12.58 -11.91
C THR A 103 -12.29 13.55 -10.75
N SER A 104 -11.17 14.27 -10.69
CA SER A 104 -10.95 15.33 -9.69
C SER A 104 -10.17 16.49 -10.27
N THR A 105 -10.39 17.71 -9.77
CA THR A 105 -9.56 18.88 -10.09
C THR A 105 -8.46 19.12 -9.06
N ASP A 106 -8.55 18.49 -7.89
CA ASP A 106 -7.75 18.84 -6.71
C ASP A 106 -7.23 17.62 -5.91
N LEU A 107 -7.55 16.41 -6.38
CA LEU A 107 -7.18 15.11 -5.79
C LEU A 107 -7.83 14.84 -4.41
N VAL A 108 -8.80 15.66 -4.01
CA VAL A 108 -9.54 15.54 -2.75
C VAL A 108 -11.03 15.32 -3.05
N HIS A 109 -11.62 16.18 -3.88
CA HIS A 109 -13.02 16.08 -4.27
C HIS A 109 -13.14 15.31 -5.58
N TRP A 110 -13.82 14.16 -5.52
CA TRP A 110 -13.99 13.27 -6.67
C TRP A 110 -15.42 13.36 -7.24
N SER A 111 -15.53 13.18 -8.55
CA SER A 111 -16.80 13.06 -9.28
C SER A 111 -16.93 11.67 -9.86
N ASP A 112 -18.06 11.01 -9.63
CA ASP A 112 -18.35 9.70 -10.23
C ASP A 112 -18.63 9.86 -11.72
N GLU A 113 -17.92 9.10 -12.56
CA GLU A 113 -18.13 9.06 -14.02
C GLU A 113 -18.65 7.69 -14.50
N GLY A 114 -18.76 6.69 -13.60
CA GLY A 114 -19.33 5.38 -13.90
C GLY A 114 -18.31 4.33 -14.34
N VAL A 115 -18.79 3.19 -14.83
CA VAL A 115 -17.92 2.14 -15.37
C VAL A 115 -17.37 2.57 -16.74
N ALA A 116 -16.05 2.59 -16.89
CA ALA A 116 -15.37 2.95 -18.13
C ALA A 116 -14.95 1.73 -18.97
N ILE A 117 -14.59 0.63 -18.31
CA ILE A 117 -14.28 -0.67 -18.96
C ILE A 117 -15.12 -1.75 -18.30
N HIS A 118 -16.09 -2.27 -19.05
CA HIS A 118 -17.01 -3.31 -18.59
C HIS A 118 -16.40 -4.71 -18.70
N LYS A 119 -16.78 -5.59 -17.76
CA LYS A 119 -16.42 -7.02 -17.78
C LYS A 119 -17.34 -7.81 -18.73
N TYR A 120 -16.84 -8.93 -19.25
CA TYR A 120 -17.62 -9.90 -20.04
C TYR A 120 -18.27 -9.38 -21.33
N THR A 121 -17.83 -8.26 -21.90
CA THR A 121 -18.46 -7.63 -23.08
C THR A 121 -18.37 -8.45 -24.37
N ARG A 122 -17.34 -9.30 -24.51
CA ARG A 122 -17.13 -10.20 -25.65
C ARG A 122 -17.16 -11.68 -25.31
N GLY A 123 -17.60 -12.03 -24.09
CA GLY A 123 -17.48 -13.40 -23.55
C GLY A 123 -16.08 -13.74 -23.02
N ASP A 124 -15.14 -12.80 -23.14
CA ASP A 124 -13.85 -12.81 -22.44
C ASP A 124 -14.07 -12.66 -20.93
N GLY A 125 -13.07 -13.00 -20.11
CA GLY A 125 -13.13 -12.86 -18.66
C GLY A 125 -13.10 -11.42 -18.15
N ASP A 126 -12.92 -11.30 -16.83
CA ASP A 126 -12.96 -10.02 -16.13
C ASP A 126 -11.71 -9.15 -16.38
N ILE A 127 -11.83 -7.86 -16.08
CA ILE A 127 -10.78 -6.86 -16.33
C ILE A 127 -10.07 -6.54 -15.01
N GLN A 128 -8.83 -7.00 -14.89
CA GLN A 128 -7.96 -6.80 -13.72
C GLN A 128 -7.12 -5.52 -13.87
N SER A 129 -6.15 -5.34 -12.98
CA SER A 129 -5.29 -4.16 -12.91
C SER A 129 -4.45 -3.99 -14.18
N GLY A 130 -3.97 -2.77 -14.37
CA GLY A 130 -3.22 -2.35 -15.55
C GLY A 130 -2.81 -0.89 -15.48
N SER A 131 -2.69 -0.25 -16.65
CA SER A 131 -2.39 1.18 -16.70
C SER A 131 -2.86 1.86 -17.98
N ALA A 132 -3.18 3.15 -17.84
CA ALA A 132 -3.47 4.05 -18.93
C ALA A 132 -2.25 4.92 -19.29
N VAL A 133 -2.14 5.27 -20.57
CA VAL A 133 -1.21 6.27 -21.11
C VAL A 133 -1.91 7.13 -22.16
N ILE A 134 -1.48 8.39 -22.28
CA ILE A 134 -1.89 9.27 -23.37
C ILE A 134 -0.92 9.05 -24.54
N ASP A 135 -1.40 8.46 -25.64
CA ASP A 135 -0.57 8.21 -26.83
C ASP A 135 -0.52 9.45 -27.74
N VAL A 136 0.24 10.45 -27.29
CA VAL A 136 0.35 11.76 -27.96
C VAL A 136 0.85 11.67 -29.41
N ASN A 137 1.57 10.60 -29.76
CA ASN A 137 2.21 10.44 -31.07
C ASN A 137 1.47 9.43 -31.96
N ASP A 138 0.30 8.95 -31.56
CA ASP A 138 -0.49 7.96 -32.31
C ASP A 138 0.30 6.69 -32.66
N THR A 139 1.17 6.25 -31.73
CA THR A 139 2.00 5.06 -31.93
C THR A 139 1.17 3.78 -32.03
N ALA A 140 0.02 3.74 -31.36
CA ALA A 140 -0.97 2.66 -31.44
C ALA A 140 -1.94 2.82 -32.62
N GLY A 141 -2.02 3.96 -33.30
CA GLY A 141 -2.88 4.13 -34.48
C GLY A 141 -4.38 4.28 -34.16
N PHE A 142 -4.74 4.79 -32.98
CA PHE A 142 -6.12 5.09 -32.58
C PHE A 142 -6.45 6.59 -32.61
N GLY A 143 -5.50 7.42 -33.03
CA GLY A 143 -5.57 8.88 -33.03
C GLY A 143 -4.59 9.49 -32.02
N ALA A 144 -3.92 10.57 -32.43
CA ALA A 144 -3.00 11.30 -31.57
C ALA A 144 -3.73 11.83 -30.32
N GLY A 145 -3.22 11.50 -29.14
CA GLY A 145 -3.83 11.86 -27.86
C GLY A 145 -4.90 10.90 -27.37
N ALA A 146 -5.16 9.79 -28.08
CA ALA A 146 -6.02 8.72 -27.56
C ALA A 146 -5.46 8.18 -26.24
N ILE A 147 -6.37 7.83 -25.33
CA ILE A 147 -6.00 7.14 -24.10
C ILE A 147 -5.92 5.66 -24.41
N VAL A 148 -4.76 5.04 -24.21
CA VAL A 148 -4.57 3.62 -24.39
C VAL A 148 -4.40 2.98 -23.02
N VAL A 149 -5.24 1.98 -22.76
CA VAL A 149 -5.15 1.11 -21.59
C VAL A 149 -4.60 -0.22 -22.01
N VAL A 150 -3.63 -0.73 -21.27
CA VAL A 150 -3.33 -2.16 -21.25
C VAL A 150 -3.64 -2.67 -19.86
N ALA A 151 -4.47 -3.70 -19.80
CA ALA A 151 -4.95 -4.30 -18.57
C ALA A 151 -4.93 -5.81 -18.68
N THR A 152 -4.83 -6.47 -17.54
CA THR A 152 -4.96 -7.92 -17.48
C THR A 152 -6.41 -8.32 -17.72
N GLN A 153 -6.62 -9.32 -18.56
CA GLN A 153 -7.93 -9.90 -18.84
C GLN A 153 -7.80 -11.42 -18.86
N GLN A 154 -8.72 -12.11 -18.18
CA GLN A 154 -8.72 -13.57 -18.20
C GLN A 154 -9.32 -14.09 -19.50
N LEU A 155 -8.62 -15.01 -20.16
CA LEU A 155 -9.14 -15.78 -21.30
C LEU A 155 -8.96 -17.25 -21.00
N ASP A 156 -10.05 -18.02 -21.01
CA ASP A 156 -10.05 -19.44 -20.63
C ASP A 156 -9.41 -19.70 -19.25
N ALA A 157 -9.68 -18.80 -18.28
CA ALA A 157 -9.09 -18.80 -16.93
C ALA A 157 -7.56 -18.60 -16.87
N VAL A 158 -6.97 -18.06 -17.94
CA VAL A 158 -5.55 -17.69 -18.00
C VAL A 158 -5.43 -16.18 -18.08
N GLN A 159 -4.58 -15.58 -17.24
CA GLN A 159 -4.28 -14.16 -17.31
C GLN A 159 -3.58 -13.82 -18.64
N THR A 160 -4.11 -12.86 -19.37
CA THR A 160 -3.54 -12.33 -20.62
C THR A 160 -3.56 -10.81 -20.57
N GLN A 161 -2.83 -10.13 -21.46
CA GLN A 161 -2.86 -8.67 -21.53
C GLN A 161 -3.70 -8.23 -22.73
N SER A 162 -4.68 -7.37 -22.46
CA SER A 162 -5.61 -6.83 -23.43
C SER A 162 -5.48 -5.31 -23.50
N LEU A 163 -5.69 -4.78 -24.71
CA LEU A 163 -5.66 -3.36 -25.01
C LEU A 163 -7.08 -2.81 -25.15
N PHE A 164 -7.29 -1.63 -24.57
CA PHE A 164 -8.49 -0.82 -24.74
C PHE A 164 -8.07 0.60 -25.13
N TYR A 165 -8.90 1.30 -25.88
CA TYR A 165 -8.62 2.69 -26.25
C TYR A 165 -9.83 3.59 -26.09
N SER A 166 -9.59 4.85 -25.77
CA SER A 166 -10.60 5.89 -25.68
C SER A 166 -10.21 7.08 -26.55
N THR A 167 -11.19 7.55 -27.33
CA THR A 167 -11.10 8.78 -28.12
C THR A 167 -12.02 9.89 -27.59
N ASP A 168 -12.61 9.68 -26.40
CA ASP A 168 -13.53 10.62 -25.74
C ASP A 168 -12.95 11.22 -24.45
N GLY A 169 -11.62 11.13 -24.27
CA GLY A 169 -10.91 11.68 -23.11
C GLY A 169 -10.80 10.71 -21.92
N GLY A 170 -11.02 9.42 -22.14
CA GLY A 170 -10.93 8.37 -21.11
C GLY A 170 -12.25 8.09 -20.39
N TYR A 171 -13.38 8.55 -20.91
CA TYR A 171 -14.68 8.30 -20.28
C TYR A 171 -15.22 6.92 -20.63
N THR A 172 -15.13 6.53 -21.89
CA THR A 172 -15.49 5.18 -22.36
C THR A 172 -14.36 4.58 -23.17
N PHE A 173 -14.25 3.25 -23.13
CA PHE A 173 -13.18 2.52 -23.83
C PHE A 173 -13.74 1.44 -24.77
N GLU A 174 -13.16 1.38 -25.95
CA GLU A 174 -13.37 0.31 -26.91
C GLU A 174 -12.30 -0.77 -26.73
N GLN A 175 -12.72 -2.05 -26.69
CA GLN A 175 -11.80 -3.17 -26.65
C GLN A 175 -11.20 -3.42 -28.04
N TYR A 176 -9.86 -3.47 -28.12
CA TYR A 176 -9.16 -3.72 -29.37
C TYR A 176 -9.51 -5.10 -29.94
N GLU A 177 -9.83 -5.16 -31.24
CA GLU A 177 -10.22 -6.41 -31.92
C GLU A 177 -9.09 -7.46 -31.95
N GLY A 178 -7.83 -7.02 -31.89
CA GLY A 178 -6.67 -7.92 -31.89
C GLY A 178 -6.30 -8.49 -30.52
N ASN A 179 -7.15 -8.34 -29.50
CA ASN A 179 -6.88 -8.89 -28.17
C ASN A 179 -6.88 -10.43 -28.14
N PRO A 180 -6.12 -11.05 -27.22
CA PRO A 180 -5.17 -10.41 -26.31
C PRO A 180 -3.90 -9.97 -27.06
N ILE A 181 -3.33 -8.81 -26.69
CA ILE A 181 -2.06 -8.34 -27.26
C ILE A 181 -0.86 -9.13 -26.74
N MET A 182 -1.00 -9.76 -25.56
CA MET A 182 -0.01 -10.70 -25.03
C MET A 182 -0.70 -11.87 -24.35
N ARG A 183 -0.33 -13.10 -24.73
CA ARG A 183 -0.70 -14.31 -23.98
C ARG A 183 0.33 -14.56 -22.88
N ASN A 184 -0.10 -15.18 -21.78
CA ASN A 184 0.83 -15.65 -20.76
C ASN A 184 1.81 -16.66 -21.40
N PRO A 185 3.13 -16.40 -21.39
CA PRO A 185 4.11 -17.25 -22.04
C PRO A 185 4.23 -18.64 -21.40
N ALA A 186 3.90 -18.78 -20.11
CA ALA A 186 3.84 -20.05 -19.40
C ALA A 186 2.53 -20.82 -19.62
N GLY A 187 1.48 -20.13 -20.09
CA GLY A 187 0.14 -20.69 -20.30
C GLY A 187 -0.68 -20.90 -19.02
N SER A 188 -0.13 -20.57 -17.85
CA SER A 188 -0.79 -20.59 -16.55
C SER A 188 -0.02 -19.74 -15.52
N GLY A 189 -0.59 -19.57 -14.33
CA GLY A 189 0.02 -18.80 -13.24
C GLY A 189 -0.05 -17.29 -13.46
N ASP A 190 0.67 -16.57 -12.59
CA ASP A 190 0.64 -15.12 -12.52
C ASP A 190 1.22 -14.47 -13.79
N PHE A 191 0.45 -13.61 -14.43
CA PHE A 191 0.90 -12.77 -15.54
C PHE A 191 0.00 -11.55 -15.61
N ARG A 192 0.24 -10.55 -14.75
CA ARG A 192 -0.73 -9.47 -14.52
C ARG A 192 -0.16 -8.10 -14.18
N ASP A 193 -1.06 -7.13 -14.09
CA ASP A 193 -0.82 -5.75 -13.66
C ASP A 193 0.19 -4.99 -14.55
N PRO A 194 -0.03 -4.94 -15.88
CA PRO A 194 0.88 -4.28 -16.82
C PRO A 194 0.98 -2.78 -16.54
N LYS A 195 2.16 -2.33 -16.13
CA LYS A 195 2.47 -0.91 -15.93
C LYS A 195 3.30 -0.36 -17.07
N ILE A 196 2.68 0.51 -17.88
CA ILE A 196 3.28 1.07 -19.09
C ILE A 196 3.84 2.47 -18.81
N THR A 197 5.01 2.79 -19.38
CA THR A 197 5.57 4.14 -19.40
C THR A 197 6.34 4.38 -20.69
N TRP A 198 6.54 5.65 -21.05
CA TRP A 198 7.37 6.02 -22.19
C TRP A 198 8.84 6.14 -21.76
N ASP A 199 9.70 5.31 -22.34
CA ASP A 199 11.15 5.40 -22.21
C ASP A 199 11.67 6.37 -23.28
N ALA A 200 11.73 7.66 -22.91
CA ALA A 200 12.12 8.73 -23.81
C ALA A 200 13.56 8.61 -24.32
N GLU A 201 14.46 8.05 -23.51
CA GLU A 201 15.88 7.88 -23.85
C GLU A 201 16.06 6.90 -25.00
N HIS A 202 15.26 5.82 -25.02
CA HIS A 202 15.32 4.79 -26.06
C HIS A 202 14.18 4.89 -27.08
N SER A 203 13.31 5.89 -26.96
CA SER A 203 12.17 6.15 -27.86
C SER A 203 11.25 4.94 -28.04
N ARG A 204 10.82 4.34 -26.93
CA ARG A 204 9.96 3.15 -26.91
C ARG A 204 9.04 3.13 -25.70
N TRP A 205 8.00 2.33 -25.75
CA TRP A 205 7.20 1.99 -24.58
C TRP A 205 7.91 0.91 -23.75
N LEU A 206 7.88 1.05 -22.44
CA LEU A 206 8.32 0.07 -21.45
C LEU A 206 7.09 -0.42 -20.68
N MET A 207 6.97 -1.72 -20.49
CA MET A 207 5.98 -2.36 -19.62
C MET A 207 6.70 -3.13 -18.53
N LEU A 208 6.20 -2.98 -17.30
CA LEU A 208 6.48 -3.86 -16.19
C LEU A 208 5.27 -4.78 -16.00
N ILE A 209 5.50 -6.05 -15.67
CA ILE A 209 4.41 -7.00 -15.46
C ILE A 209 4.77 -7.97 -14.32
N SER A 210 3.78 -8.30 -13.50
CA SER A 210 3.90 -9.34 -12.48
C SER A 210 3.98 -10.71 -13.16
N GLU A 211 5.00 -11.48 -12.82
CA GLU A 211 5.22 -12.86 -13.24
C GLU A 211 5.59 -13.70 -12.01
N PRO A 212 5.56 -15.04 -12.09
CA PRO A 212 5.94 -15.87 -10.95
C PRO A 212 7.39 -15.59 -10.55
N HIS A 213 7.60 -15.17 -9.31
CA HIS A 213 8.90 -14.86 -8.71
C HIS A 213 9.67 -13.70 -9.37
N LYS A 214 9.06 -12.88 -10.24
CA LYS A 214 9.76 -11.75 -10.86
C LYS A 214 8.82 -10.65 -11.33
N ILE A 215 9.40 -9.46 -11.52
CA ILE A 215 8.80 -8.41 -12.35
C ILE A 215 9.44 -8.51 -13.73
N GLY A 216 8.65 -8.80 -14.76
CA GLY A 216 9.10 -8.83 -16.15
C GLY A 216 9.14 -7.44 -16.77
N PHE A 217 10.15 -7.18 -17.59
CA PHE A 217 10.29 -5.96 -18.38
C PHE A 217 10.09 -6.29 -19.86
N TYR A 218 9.23 -5.52 -20.53
CA TYR A 218 8.91 -5.68 -21.95
C TYR A 218 8.95 -4.32 -22.66
N THR A 219 9.22 -4.31 -23.95
CA THR A 219 9.21 -3.07 -24.75
C THR A 219 8.35 -3.18 -25.98
N SER A 220 7.81 -2.05 -26.42
CA SER A 220 6.99 -1.95 -27.63
C SER A 220 7.24 -0.63 -28.36
N ALA A 221 7.08 -0.65 -29.68
CA ALA A 221 7.03 0.56 -30.49
C ALA A 221 5.60 1.11 -30.66
N ASN A 222 4.57 0.29 -30.42
CA ASN A 222 3.18 0.58 -30.85
C ASN A 222 2.10 0.15 -29.84
N LEU A 223 2.47 -0.21 -28.62
CA LEU A 223 1.59 -0.69 -27.53
C LEU A 223 0.87 -2.03 -27.80
N LYS A 224 1.00 -2.60 -29.01
CA LYS A 224 0.33 -3.85 -29.43
C LYS A 224 1.29 -5.03 -29.46
N GLU A 225 2.50 -4.80 -29.95
CA GLU A 225 3.54 -5.82 -30.08
C GLU A 225 4.60 -5.61 -29.02
N TRP A 226 4.74 -6.58 -28.11
CA TRP A 226 5.65 -6.50 -26.98
C TRP A 226 6.77 -7.53 -27.08
N THR A 227 8.00 -7.09 -26.83
CA THR A 227 9.20 -7.94 -26.80
C THR A 227 9.75 -7.99 -25.40
N TYR A 228 9.99 -9.20 -24.87
CA TYR A 228 10.64 -9.38 -23.57
C TYR A 228 12.04 -8.75 -23.57
N LEU A 229 12.35 -8.03 -22.50
CA LEU A 229 13.61 -7.32 -22.30
C LEU A 229 14.46 -8.02 -21.23
N SER A 230 13.95 -8.11 -20.00
CA SER A 230 14.62 -8.74 -18.85
C SER A 230 13.63 -8.97 -17.70
N GLY A 231 14.11 -9.32 -16.51
CA GLY A 231 13.27 -9.39 -15.31
C GLY A 231 14.05 -9.16 -14.01
N PHE A 232 13.33 -8.72 -12.97
CA PHE A 232 13.84 -8.56 -11.60
C PHE A 232 13.28 -9.67 -10.70
N GLU A 233 14.09 -10.67 -10.38
CA GLU A 233 13.68 -11.88 -9.68
C GLU A 233 13.78 -11.76 -8.14
N ARG A 234 12.77 -12.24 -7.42
CA ARG A 234 12.70 -12.32 -5.95
C ARG A 234 12.02 -13.63 -5.52
N ASN A 235 12.65 -14.34 -4.58
CA ASN A 235 12.15 -15.61 -4.03
C ASN A 235 11.84 -15.53 -2.52
N ASP A 236 12.00 -14.34 -1.96
CA ASP A 236 11.96 -14.03 -0.54
C ASP A 236 10.77 -13.14 -0.17
N LEU A 237 9.96 -12.76 -1.15
CA LEU A 237 8.69 -12.06 -0.99
C LEU A 237 7.56 -12.99 -1.45
N GLY A 238 6.32 -12.69 -1.05
CA GLY A 238 5.14 -13.25 -1.71
C GLY A 238 5.04 -12.79 -3.17
N ILE A 239 3.88 -13.02 -3.78
CA ILE A 239 3.64 -12.56 -5.15
C ILE A 239 3.86 -11.03 -5.20
N MET A 240 4.62 -10.60 -6.21
CA MET A 240 4.89 -9.20 -6.49
C MET A 240 3.87 -8.71 -7.50
N GLU A 241 3.00 -7.79 -7.12
CA GLU A 241 1.87 -7.27 -7.90
C GLU A 241 2.03 -5.76 -8.14
N CYS A 242 1.26 -5.20 -9.07
CA CYS A 242 1.20 -3.77 -9.33
C CYS A 242 2.59 -3.07 -9.42
N PRO A 243 3.50 -3.52 -10.30
CA PRO A 243 4.85 -2.99 -10.37
C PRO A 243 4.91 -1.55 -10.87
N GLU A 244 5.92 -0.79 -10.43
CA GLU A 244 6.22 0.55 -10.91
C GLU A 244 7.72 0.79 -11.04
N LEU A 245 8.13 1.59 -12.03
CA LEU A 245 9.50 2.08 -12.17
C LEU A 245 9.47 3.57 -12.49
N PHE A 246 10.16 4.35 -11.67
CA PHE A 246 10.23 5.80 -11.83
C PHE A 246 11.55 6.35 -11.31
N ARG A 247 11.84 7.61 -11.66
CA ARG A 247 13.05 8.32 -11.26
C ARG A 247 12.69 9.51 -10.38
N MET A 248 13.45 9.73 -9.31
CA MET A 248 13.28 10.87 -8.41
C MET A 248 14.61 11.51 -8.06
N SER A 249 14.58 12.80 -7.73
CA SER A 249 15.71 13.53 -7.18
C SER A 249 15.93 13.21 -5.71
N VAL A 250 17.18 13.03 -5.32
CA VAL A 250 17.63 12.82 -3.95
C VAL A 250 17.66 14.17 -3.24
N GLU A 251 16.98 14.29 -2.10
CA GLU A 251 16.92 15.53 -1.30
C GLU A 251 16.43 16.75 -2.10
N GLY A 252 15.57 16.50 -3.10
CA GLY A 252 15.04 17.55 -3.97
C GLY A 252 16.06 18.16 -4.94
N ASP A 253 17.31 17.66 -5.01
CA ASP A 253 18.33 18.14 -5.95
C ASP A 253 18.17 17.47 -7.32
N PRO A 254 17.64 18.17 -8.36
CA PRO A 254 17.35 17.56 -9.66
C PRO A 254 18.62 17.10 -10.39
N SER A 255 19.82 17.52 -9.97
CA SER A 255 21.09 17.04 -10.52
C SER A 255 21.52 15.68 -9.97
N ARG A 256 20.91 15.24 -8.87
CA ARG A 256 21.17 13.97 -8.20
C ARG A 256 19.91 13.14 -8.15
N THR A 257 19.83 12.11 -8.98
CA THR A 257 18.62 11.28 -9.07
C THR A 257 18.96 9.81 -8.89
N THR A 258 17.98 9.01 -8.46
CA THR A 258 18.04 7.54 -8.51
C THR A 258 16.75 6.99 -9.12
N TRP A 259 16.80 5.75 -9.58
CA TRP A 259 15.60 5.01 -9.97
C TRP A 259 15.01 4.30 -8.76
N VAL A 260 13.70 4.14 -8.79
CA VAL A 260 12.93 3.37 -7.82
C VAL A 260 12.13 2.33 -8.57
N LEU A 261 12.37 1.05 -8.26
CA LEU A 261 11.51 -0.06 -8.65
C LEU A 261 10.63 -0.40 -7.45
N ALA A 262 9.32 -0.44 -7.63
CA ALA A 262 8.36 -0.71 -6.58
C ALA A 262 7.30 -1.72 -7.01
N THR A 263 6.63 -2.34 -6.04
CA THR A 263 5.61 -3.36 -6.25
C THR A 263 4.78 -3.54 -4.97
N GLY A 264 3.51 -3.90 -5.10
CA GLY A 264 2.78 -4.55 -4.03
C GLY A 264 3.41 -5.92 -3.74
N ALA A 265 3.70 -6.24 -2.49
CA ALA A 265 4.23 -7.56 -2.12
C ALA A 265 3.85 -7.93 -0.69
N ASN A 266 3.79 -9.23 -0.41
CA ASN A 266 3.74 -9.73 0.96
C ASN A 266 5.15 -9.89 1.53
N GLY A 267 5.50 -9.03 2.50
CA GLY A 267 6.83 -8.96 3.11
C GLY A 267 7.03 -9.80 4.37
N PHE A 268 6.31 -10.92 4.56
CA PHE A 268 6.36 -11.73 5.80
C PHE A 268 7.78 -12.10 6.26
N ASN A 269 8.68 -12.44 5.34
CA ASN A 269 10.09 -12.76 5.66
C ASN A 269 10.88 -11.57 6.25
N TYR A 270 10.34 -10.36 6.15
CA TYR A 270 10.88 -9.11 6.67
C TYR A 270 10.07 -8.55 7.84
N GLY A 271 9.14 -9.33 8.41
CA GLY A 271 8.24 -8.87 9.48
C GLY A 271 7.11 -7.94 9.01
N MET A 272 6.94 -7.81 7.69
CA MET A 272 5.88 -7.01 7.05
C MET A 272 4.74 -7.92 6.58
N ASN A 273 3.63 -7.36 6.13
CA ASN A 273 2.56 -8.07 5.41
C ASN A 273 2.44 -7.53 3.98
N SER A 274 1.28 -7.71 3.32
CA SER A 274 0.98 -7.06 2.04
C SER A 274 1.13 -5.54 2.15
N GLY A 275 1.99 -4.96 1.32
CA GLY A 275 2.22 -3.52 1.29
C GLY A 275 3.02 -3.09 0.07
N TYR A 276 3.40 -1.82 0.01
CA TYR A 276 4.20 -1.25 -1.09
C TYR A 276 5.70 -1.36 -0.82
N ALA A 277 6.32 -2.40 -1.40
CA ALA A 277 7.75 -2.65 -1.33
C ALA A 277 8.49 -1.94 -2.46
N TYR A 278 9.70 -1.45 -2.20
CA TYR A 278 10.52 -0.78 -3.22
C TYR A 278 12.02 -0.94 -2.99
N TRP A 279 12.78 -0.66 -4.06
CA TRP A 279 14.24 -0.59 -4.07
C TRP A 279 14.68 0.69 -4.77
N THR A 280 15.72 1.35 -4.25
CA THR A 280 16.46 2.38 -5.00
C THR A 280 17.59 1.72 -5.79
N GLY A 281 17.99 2.32 -6.90
CA GLY A 281 19.09 1.81 -7.70
C GLY A 281 19.20 2.43 -9.08
N GLU A 282 19.81 1.68 -9.99
CA GLU A 282 20.06 2.09 -11.37
C GLU A 282 19.18 1.30 -12.35
N TRP A 283 18.61 2.01 -13.32
CA TRP A 283 18.00 1.39 -14.50
C TRP A 283 18.92 1.66 -15.70
N ASP A 284 19.46 0.59 -16.29
CA ASP A 284 20.42 0.68 -17.40
C ASP A 284 19.77 0.69 -18.80
N GLY A 285 18.44 0.82 -18.85
CA GLY A 285 17.64 0.66 -20.08
C GLY A 285 17.26 -0.79 -20.38
N THR A 286 17.76 -1.76 -19.63
CA THR A 286 17.45 -3.19 -19.79
C THR A 286 17.10 -3.84 -18.45
N ASN A 287 17.91 -3.64 -17.41
CA ASN A 287 17.80 -4.25 -16.09
C ASN A 287 17.74 -3.18 -15.01
N PHE A 288 17.13 -3.54 -13.89
CA PHE A 288 17.20 -2.76 -12.65
C PHE A 288 18.25 -3.36 -11.71
N HIS A 289 19.19 -2.54 -11.26
CA HIS A 289 20.28 -2.89 -10.34
C HIS A 289 20.03 -2.21 -9.01
N PRO A 290 19.55 -2.93 -7.98
CA PRO A 290 19.24 -2.32 -6.70
C PRO A 290 20.53 -1.95 -5.95
N ASP A 291 20.54 -0.79 -5.29
CA ASP A 291 21.64 -0.36 -4.42
C ASP A 291 21.84 -1.31 -3.23
N GLN A 292 20.74 -1.93 -2.77
CA GLN A 292 20.69 -2.87 -1.66
C GLN A 292 19.77 -4.05 -2.01
N ALA A 293 20.14 -5.25 -1.59
CA ALA A 293 19.33 -6.44 -1.88
C ALA A 293 17.98 -6.44 -1.13
N GLU A 294 17.93 -5.89 0.08
CA GLU A 294 16.71 -5.86 0.89
C GLU A 294 15.76 -4.74 0.43
N PRO A 295 14.45 -5.00 0.36
CA PRO A 295 13.48 -3.96 0.04
C PRO A 295 13.40 -2.87 1.12
N GLN A 296 12.64 -1.84 0.80
CA GLN A 296 12.09 -0.83 1.70
C GLN A 296 10.56 -0.81 1.56
N TRP A 297 9.86 -0.20 2.51
CA TRP A 297 8.40 -0.12 2.52
C TRP A 297 8.00 1.34 2.60
N LEU A 298 7.08 1.76 1.74
CA LEU A 298 6.58 3.14 1.72
C LEU A 298 5.65 3.43 2.90
N ASP A 299 4.94 2.40 3.34
CA ASP A 299 4.04 2.44 4.49
C ASP A 299 4.34 1.23 5.37
N ASN A 300 4.47 1.46 6.68
CA ASN A 300 4.77 0.45 7.68
C ASN A 300 3.52 -0.10 8.38
N GLY A 301 2.33 0.36 7.98
CA GLY A 301 1.03 -0.14 8.39
C GLY A 301 0.63 -1.43 7.68
N SER A 302 -0.62 -1.86 7.90
CA SER A 302 -1.14 -3.11 7.35
C SER A 302 -1.93 -2.92 6.05
N ASP A 303 -2.33 -1.69 5.73
CA ASP A 303 -3.37 -1.38 4.74
C ASP A 303 -2.90 -0.29 3.77
N PHE A 304 -1.85 -0.57 3.01
CA PHE A 304 -1.42 0.29 1.91
C PHE A 304 -0.91 -0.59 0.77
N TYR A 305 -1.84 -1.07 -0.05
CA TYR A 305 -1.59 -2.06 -1.09
C TYR A 305 -1.90 -1.53 -2.49
N ALA A 306 -1.43 -2.24 -3.52
CA ALA A 306 -1.68 -1.93 -4.94
C ALA A 306 -1.46 -0.44 -5.30
N ALA A 307 -0.52 0.22 -4.62
CA ALA A 307 -0.37 1.65 -4.76
C ALA A 307 0.18 2.04 -6.12
N VAL A 308 -0.27 3.17 -6.64
CA VAL A 308 0.18 3.74 -7.91
C VAL A 308 0.74 5.13 -7.69
N THR A 309 1.76 5.49 -8.47
CA THR A 309 2.40 6.80 -8.41
C THR A 309 2.40 7.51 -9.75
N TRP A 310 2.33 8.84 -9.71
CA TRP A 310 2.34 9.68 -10.91
C TRP A 310 2.98 11.05 -10.63
N THR A 311 3.26 11.80 -11.67
CA THR A 311 3.74 13.19 -11.58
C THR A 311 2.63 14.14 -12.04
N ASP A 312 2.72 15.41 -11.64
CA ASP A 312 1.90 16.45 -12.23
C ASP A 312 2.47 16.87 -13.59
N PRO A 313 1.79 16.60 -14.73
CA PRO A 313 2.30 17.01 -16.02
C PRO A 313 2.28 18.53 -16.22
N ARG A 314 1.61 19.28 -15.34
CA ARG A 314 1.63 20.76 -15.33
C ARG A 314 2.91 21.32 -14.71
N GLN A 315 3.62 20.52 -13.93
CA GLN A 315 4.91 20.88 -13.32
C GLN A 315 6.05 20.75 -14.35
N THR A 316 7.13 21.50 -14.11
CA THR A 316 8.37 21.39 -14.87
C THR A 316 9.02 20.01 -14.69
N ALA A 317 9.90 19.61 -15.62
CA ALA A 317 10.60 18.32 -15.52
C ALA A 317 11.40 18.18 -14.21
N GLU A 318 11.98 19.27 -13.70
CA GLU A 318 12.70 19.25 -12.42
C GLU A 318 11.76 19.06 -11.21
N GLU A 319 10.58 19.69 -11.22
CA GLU A 319 9.56 19.52 -10.18
C GLU A 319 9.00 18.09 -10.19
N GLN A 320 8.78 17.52 -11.38
CA GLN A 320 8.35 16.12 -11.52
C GLN A 320 9.41 15.10 -11.06
N LEU A 321 10.69 15.47 -11.05
CA LEU A 321 11.73 14.66 -10.41
C LEU A 321 11.71 14.80 -8.88
N ARG A 322 11.29 15.95 -8.35
CA ARG A 322 11.26 16.23 -6.91
C ARG A 322 10.12 15.53 -6.19
N THR A 323 8.94 15.56 -6.78
CA THR A 323 7.72 15.13 -6.11
C THR A 323 6.91 14.22 -7.02
N ARG A 324 6.36 13.16 -6.44
CA ARG A 324 5.33 12.32 -7.06
C ARG A 324 4.10 12.31 -6.18
N TYR A 325 2.96 11.97 -6.75
CA TYR A 325 1.78 11.60 -5.98
C TYR A 325 1.68 10.09 -5.85
N ALA A 326 1.02 9.61 -4.79
CA ALA A 326 0.71 8.22 -4.56
C ALA A 326 -0.71 8.05 -4.01
N VAL A 327 -1.35 6.94 -4.37
CA VAL A 327 -2.59 6.47 -3.73
C VAL A 327 -2.57 4.95 -3.70
N GLY A 328 -2.98 4.36 -2.59
CA GLY A 328 -3.05 2.91 -2.38
C GLY A 328 -4.47 2.46 -2.07
N TRP A 329 -4.74 1.18 -2.28
CA TRP A 329 -5.91 0.51 -1.71
C TRP A 329 -5.68 0.32 -0.22
N GLU A 330 -6.52 0.94 0.61
CA GLU A 330 -6.41 0.86 2.07
C GLU A 330 -7.17 -0.37 2.58
N ASN A 331 -6.56 -1.53 2.37
CA ASN A 331 -7.02 -2.83 2.84
C ASN A 331 -5.89 -3.87 2.76
N ASN A 332 -6.18 -5.12 3.14
CA ASN A 332 -5.28 -6.24 3.02
C ASN A 332 -6.01 -7.52 2.61
N TRP A 333 -5.52 -8.21 1.57
CA TRP A 333 -6.16 -9.44 1.07
C TRP A 333 -6.35 -10.55 2.11
N ASP A 334 -5.54 -10.60 3.17
CA ASP A 334 -5.69 -11.58 4.25
C ASP A 334 -7.06 -11.49 4.96
N TYR A 335 -7.63 -10.29 5.05
CA TYR A 335 -8.89 -10.04 5.76
C TYR A 335 -9.92 -9.21 4.97
N ALA A 336 -9.58 -8.69 3.79
CA ALA A 336 -10.45 -7.78 3.02
C ALA A 336 -11.87 -8.34 2.84
N ARG A 337 -12.00 -9.62 2.50
CA ARG A 337 -13.30 -10.28 2.24
C ARG A 337 -14.12 -10.51 3.53
N ARG A 338 -13.50 -10.39 4.70
CA ARG A 338 -14.11 -10.57 6.03
C ARG A 338 -14.59 -9.25 6.65
N LEU A 339 -14.04 -8.11 6.21
CA LEU A 339 -14.41 -6.80 6.74
C LEU A 339 -15.91 -6.52 6.57
N PRO A 340 -16.54 -5.78 7.49
CA PRO A 340 -17.91 -5.32 7.33
C PRO A 340 -18.10 -4.59 6.01
N ALA A 341 -19.19 -4.91 5.31
CA ALA A 341 -19.55 -4.29 4.03
C ALA A 341 -21.07 -4.35 3.85
N GLY A 342 -21.62 -3.24 3.37
CA GLY A 342 -23.05 -3.02 3.14
C GLY A 342 -23.32 -2.84 1.65
N GLU A 343 -23.90 -1.70 1.27
CA GLU A 343 -24.08 -1.34 -0.15
C GLU A 343 -22.75 -1.08 -0.88
N TRP A 344 -21.68 -0.84 -0.13
CA TRP A 344 -20.29 -0.74 -0.58
C TRP A 344 -19.41 -1.68 0.26
N GLY A 345 -18.26 -2.04 -0.28
CA GLY A 345 -17.32 -2.98 0.31
C GLY A 345 -15.96 -2.96 -0.37
N GLY A 346 -15.02 -3.73 0.17
CA GLY A 346 -13.63 -3.70 -0.28
C GLY A 346 -12.82 -2.57 0.35
N SER A 347 -13.39 -1.80 1.29
CA SER A 347 -12.77 -0.61 1.90
C SER A 347 -12.75 0.58 0.93
N HIS A 348 -11.70 1.41 1.02
CA HIS A 348 -11.51 2.67 0.31
C HIS A 348 -10.07 2.81 -0.18
N LEU A 349 -9.80 3.86 -0.96
CA LEU A 349 -8.43 4.25 -1.26
C LEU A 349 -7.87 5.15 -0.16
N SER A 350 -6.56 5.05 0.11
CA SER A 350 -5.83 5.97 0.98
C SER A 350 -6.03 7.42 0.54
N LEU A 351 -5.68 8.37 1.40
CA LEU A 351 -5.43 9.73 0.96
C LEU A 351 -4.40 9.76 -0.17
N VAL A 352 -4.53 10.75 -1.05
CA VAL A 352 -3.45 11.06 -1.99
C VAL A 352 -2.29 11.65 -1.22
N ARG A 353 -1.11 11.08 -1.41
CA ARG A 353 0.13 11.47 -0.74
C ARG A 353 1.11 12.09 -1.71
N GLU A 354 1.90 13.04 -1.24
CA GLU A 354 3.14 13.45 -1.91
C GLU A 354 4.28 12.55 -1.48
N LEU A 355 5.07 12.11 -2.44
CA LEU A 355 6.29 11.35 -2.23
C LEU A 355 7.50 12.23 -2.48
N HIS A 356 8.49 12.08 -1.60
CA HIS A 356 9.83 12.62 -1.78
C HIS A 356 10.86 11.51 -1.57
N LEU A 357 12.10 11.76 -1.98
CA LEU A 357 13.20 10.83 -1.76
C LEU A 357 14.27 11.51 -0.91
N LYS A 358 14.48 11.00 0.30
CA LYS A 358 15.30 11.64 1.34
C LYS A 358 16.23 10.64 2.00
N ASN A 359 17.26 11.15 2.66
CA ASN A 359 18.14 10.39 3.52
C ASN A 359 17.54 10.39 4.93
N ILE A 360 17.02 9.24 5.33
CA ILE A 360 16.45 9.02 6.66
C ILE A 360 17.43 8.10 7.41
N ASP A 361 18.06 8.66 8.44
CA ASP A 361 19.02 7.96 9.31
C ASP A 361 20.16 7.22 8.55
N GLY A 362 20.63 7.80 7.46
CA GLY A 362 21.74 7.27 6.66
C GLY A 362 21.32 6.39 5.48
N ARG A 363 20.02 6.14 5.29
CA ARG A 363 19.47 5.36 4.18
C ARG A 363 18.63 6.25 3.27
N LEU A 364 18.85 6.13 1.96
CA LEU A 364 17.99 6.77 0.97
C LEU A 364 16.63 6.05 0.92
N ALA A 365 15.57 6.76 1.25
CA ALA A 365 14.23 6.22 1.43
C ALA A 365 13.19 7.15 0.79
N LEU A 366 12.12 6.56 0.27
CA LEU A 366 10.89 7.29 -0.02
C LEU A 366 10.25 7.74 1.29
N SER A 367 9.83 8.99 1.32
CA SER A 367 9.09 9.63 2.40
C SER A 367 7.72 10.04 1.86
N SER A 368 6.67 10.05 2.68
CA SER A 368 5.32 10.40 2.22
C SER A 368 4.52 11.21 3.23
N ARG A 369 3.69 12.12 2.72
CA ARG A 369 2.75 12.94 3.51
C ARG A 369 1.46 13.17 2.73
N PRO A 370 0.31 13.46 3.38
CA PRO A 370 -0.89 13.88 2.67
C PRO A 370 -0.62 15.14 1.82
N ILE A 371 -1.28 15.25 0.67
CA ILE A 371 -1.22 16.46 -0.16
C ILE A 371 -1.70 17.69 0.61
N ASP A 372 -1.10 18.85 0.34
CA ASP A 372 -1.42 20.10 1.03
C ASP A 372 -2.89 20.51 0.84
N THR A 373 -3.51 20.15 -0.30
CA THR A 373 -4.93 20.39 -0.59
C THR A 373 -5.85 19.78 0.47
N LEU A 374 -5.47 18.69 1.14
CA LEU A 374 -6.29 18.11 2.22
C LEU A 374 -6.60 19.14 3.32
N GLY A 375 -5.68 20.09 3.55
CA GLY A 375 -5.88 21.16 4.53
C GLY A 375 -7.06 22.07 4.22
N THR A 376 -7.60 22.08 2.99
CA THR A 376 -8.82 22.85 2.68
C THR A 376 -10.08 22.27 3.32
N LEU A 377 -10.03 21.02 3.78
CA LEU A 377 -11.13 20.39 4.52
C LEU A 377 -11.09 20.73 6.02
N GLU A 378 -9.99 21.25 6.55
CA GLU A 378 -9.85 21.51 7.98
C GLU A 378 -10.74 22.66 8.45
N GLY A 379 -11.59 22.37 9.44
CA GLY A 379 -12.36 23.36 10.17
C GLY A 379 -11.59 24.02 11.32
N GLU A 380 -12.33 24.59 12.27
CA GLU A 380 -11.75 25.23 13.44
C GLU A 380 -10.99 24.21 14.31
N GLN A 381 -9.73 24.54 14.64
CA GLN A 381 -8.86 23.65 15.39
C GLN A 381 -8.99 23.87 16.90
N ALA A 382 -9.27 22.80 17.64
CA ALA A 382 -9.09 22.78 19.08
C ALA A 382 -7.62 22.46 19.41
N ARG A 383 -7.01 23.20 20.34
CA ARG A 383 -5.56 23.15 20.58
C ARG A 383 -5.20 23.08 22.07
N ILE A 384 -4.08 22.44 22.35
CA ILE A 384 -3.35 22.52 23.60
C ILE A 384 -1.87 22.77 23.33
N GLU A 385 -1.26 23.65 24.11
CA GLU A 385 0.16 24.02 23.97
C GLU A 385 1.08 23.19 24.86
N GLN A 386 0.58 22.65 25.98
CA GLN A 386 1.39 21.77 26.81
C GLN A 386 0.49 20.94 27.71
N LEU A 387 0.70 19.63 27.71
CA LEU A 387 0.04 18.71 28.63
C LEU A 387 1.03 17.68 29.16
N GLN A 388 1.21 17.66 30.47
CA GLN A 388 1.95 16.62 31.16
C GLN A 388 1.02 15.47 31.55
N ILE A 389 1.52 14.25 31.37
CA ILE A 389 0.82 13.01 31.64
C ILE A 389 1.73 12.14 32.50
N GLY A 390 1.33 11.89 33.75
CA GLY A 390 2.07 11.03 34.66
C GLY A 390 1.88 9.54 34.36
N HIS A 391 2.71 8.72 34.99
CA HIS A 391 2.64 7.26 34.88
C HIS A 391 1.24 6.74 35.27
N GLY A 392 0.60 6.02 34.34
CA GLY A 392 -0.71 5.41 34.56
C GLY A 392 -1.87 6.43 34.61
N GLU A 393 -1.60 7.70 34.28
CA GLU A 393 -2.65 8.70 34.16
C GLU A 393 -3.28 8.66 32.76
N THR A 394 -4.61 8.72 32.71
CA THR A 394 -5.37 9.02 31.49
C THR A 394 -5.78 10.50 31.53
N ARG A 395 -5.53 11.22 30.44
CA ARG A 395 -5.83 12.65 30.33
C ARG A 395 -6.72 12.91 29.12
N GLU A 396 -7.69 13.79 29.33
CA GLU A 396 -8.49 14.37 28.25
C GLU A 396 -7.63 15.29 27.39
N VAL A 397 -7.86 15.22 26.08
CA VAL A 397 -7.23 16.08 25.07
C VAL A 397 -8.33 16.73 24.22
N PRO A 398 -8.00 17.65 23.29
CA PRO A 398 -9.00 18.17 22.36
C PRO A 398 -9.79 17.05 21.68
N GLN A 399 -11.12 17.06 21.85
CA GLN A 399 -12.01 16.06 21.28
C GLN A 399 -12.45 16.49 19.87
N PRO A 400 -12.54 15.56 18.91
CA PRO A 400 -13.05 15.87 17.57
C PRO A 400 -14.56 16.13 17.61
N THR A 401 -15.03 16.92 16.64
CA THR A 401 -16.45 17.28 16.50
C THR A 401 -17.10 16.62 15.27
N SER A 402 -16.36 15.75 14.57
CA SER A 402 -16.77 15.04 13.36
C SER A 402 -16.12 13.64 13.34
N ALA A 403 -16.64 12.76 12.49
CA ALA A 403 -16.09 11.41 12.33
C ALA A 403 -14.75 11.38 11.60
N ALA A 404 -14.57 12.24 10.59
CA ALA A 404 -13.27 12.52 10.01
C ALA A 404 -12.60 13.72 10.68
N TYR A 405 -11.34 13.58 11.09
CA TYR A 405 -10.56 14.64 11.70
C TYR A 405 -9.06 14.45 11.45
N ARG A 406 -8.30 15.54 11.57
CA ARG A 406 -6.83 15.54 11.57
C ARG A 406 -6.30 15.91 12.94
N LEU A 407 -5.53 15.01 13.54
CA LEU A 407 -4.80 15.23 14.78
C LEU A 407 -3.34 15.48 14.44
N ARG A 408 -2.77 16.56 14.98
CA ARG A 408 -1.32 16.80 14.96
C ARG A 408 -0.82 16.90 16.38
N ALA A 409 0.23 16.18 16.74
CA ALA A 409 0.78 16.19 18.09
C ALA A 409 2.31 16.11 18.06
N SER A 410 2.97 16.88 18.92
CA SER A 410 4.40 16.76 19.20
C SER A 410 4.55 16.14 20.59
N ILE A 411 5.10 14.93 20.65
CA ILE A 411 5.19 14.11 21.87
C ILE A 411 6.64 13.94 22.31
N ALA A 412 6.88 14.06 23.61
CA ALA A 412 8.20 13.96 24.22
C ALA A 412 8.12 13.25 25.58
N GLN A 413 9.28 12.85 26.09
CA GLN A 413 9.43 12.39 27.48
C GLN A 413 10.04 13.50 28.33
N ASP A 414 9.69 13.52 29.61
CA ASP A 414 10.35 14.40 30.57
C ASP A 414 11.81 13.96 30.80
N PRO A 415 12.80 14.87 30.73
CA PRO A 415 14.20 14.49 30.86
C PRO A 415 14.61 14.05 32.27
N LEU A 416 13.82 14.40 33.30
CA LEU A 416 14.08 14.04 34.69
C LEU A 416 13.31 12.77 35.10
N GLN A 417 12.17 12.53 34.49
CA GLN A 417 11.32 11.36 34.71
C GLN A 417 10.90 10.74 33.36
N PRO A 418 11.86 10.15 32.61
CA PRO A 418 11.63 9.68 31.26
C PRO A 418 10.52 8.62 31.23
N ALA A 419 9.46 8.89 30.47
CA ALA A 419 8.45 7.88 30.16
C ALA A 419 9.02 6.83 29.20
N ARG A 420 8.64 5.57 29.40
CA ARG A 420 8.90 4.53 28.41
C ARG A 420 8.05 4.75 27.16
N GLU A 421 6.77 5.09 27.34
CA GLU A 421 5.80 5.05 26.25
C GLU A 421 4.72 6.12 26.45
N MET A 422 4.25 6.69 25.34
CA MET A 422 3.05 7.53 25.29
C MET A 422 2.06 6.96 24.27
N ARG A 423 0.79 6.88 24.66
CA ARG A 423 -0.32 6.36 23.87
C ARG A 423 -1.38 7.43 23.65
N LEU A 424 -1.95 7.45 22.45
CA LEU A 424 -3.22 8.08 22.13
C LEU A 424 -4.21 6.98 21.75
N LYS A 425 -5.29 6.87 22.52
CA LYS A 425 -6.41 5.99 22.17
C LYS A 425 -7.37 6.79 21.32
N LEU A 426 -7.54 6.37 20.08
CA LEU A 426 -8.40 6.98 19.08
C LEU A 426 -9.71 6.21 18.98
N LYS A 427 -10.74 6.91 18.51
CA LYS A 427 -12.07 6.34 18.29
C LYS A 427 -12.65 5.66 19.53
N THR A 428 -12.44 6.27 20.70
CA THR A 428 -12.86 5.65 21.96
C THR A 428 -14.34 5.89 22.28
N ASP A 429 -15.02 4.84 22.73
CA ASP A 429 -16.35 4.89 23.39
C ASP A 429 -16.27 4.54 24.89
N GLY A 430 -15.06 4.45 25.44
CA GLY A 430 -14.75 3.98 26.79
C GLY A 430 -14.36 2.50 26.87
N THR A 431 -14.64 1.68 25.84
CA THR A 431 -14.33 0.24 25.79
C THR A 431 -13.59 -0.19 24.54
N HIS A 432 -14.01 0.27 23.37
CA HIS A 432 -13.35 0.01 22.09
C HIS A 432 -12.51 1.21 21.69
N PHE A 433 -11.34 0.95 21.09
CA PHE A 433 -10.42 1.97 20.58
C PHE A 433 -9.32 1.33 19.73
N THR A 434 -8.67 2.15 18.90
CA THR A 434 -7.35 1.85 18.33
C THR A 434 -6.32 2.68 19.06
N THR A 435 -5.15 2.11 19.34
CA THR A 435 -4.05 2.83 19.98
C THR A 435 -2.98 3.20 18.96
N ILE A 436 -2.59 4.47 18.92
CA ILE A 436 -1.36 4.92 18.30
C ILE A 436 -0.40 5.46 19.37
N GLY A 437 0.88 5.53 19.06
CA GLY A 437 1.81 6.13 20.01
C GLY A 437 3.27 5.92 19.68
N TYR A 438 4.09 6.09 20.72
CA TYR A 438 5.54 5.98 20.60
C TYR A 438 6.16 5.40 21.88
N ASP A 439 7.02 4.41 21.72
CA ASP A 439 7.87 3.85 22.77
C ASP A 439 9.27 4.51 22.68
N PHE A 440 9.55 5.39 23.65
CA PHE A 440 10.80 6.14 23.75
C PHE A 440 12.02 5.29 24.06
N THR A 441 11.83 4.10 24.64
CA THR A 441 12.96 3.21 25.00
C THR A 441 13.48 2.46 23.77
N THR A 442 12.57 2.04 22.90
CA THR A 442 12.90 1.31 21.67
C THR A 442 13.01 2.21 20.44
N GLU A 443 12.63 3.49 20.59
CA GLU A 443 12.51 4.48 19.52
C GLU A 443 11.52 4.06 18.43
N THR A 444 10.32 3.65 18.83
CA THR A 444 9.37 2.97 17.94
C THR A 444 8.02 3.67 17.94
N ALA A 445 7.57 4.12 16.76
CA ALA A 445 6.19 4.54 16.54
C ALA A 445 5.31 3.31 16.25
N PHE A 446 4.05 3.32 16.66
CA PHE A 446 3.16 2.18 16.48
C PHE A 446 1.69 2.55 16.25
N ILE A 447 0.99 1.65 15.58
CA ILE A 447 -0.47 1.59 15.50
C ILE A 447 -0.91 0.15 15.82
N VAL A 448 -1.84 0.01 16.76
CA VAL A 448 -2.32 -1.30 17.22
C VAL A 448 -3.85 -1.32 17.35
N ARG A 449 -4.44 -2.44 16.95
CA ARG A 449 -5.90 -2.70 16.98
C ARG A 449 -6.29 -3.49 18.24
N ASP A 450 -5.73 -3.10 19.38
CA ASP A 450 -5.77 -3.89 20.61
C ASP A 450 -7.16 -3.97 21.25
N HIS A 451 -8.00 -2.97 21.02
CA HIS A 451 -9.40 -2.92 21.47
C HIS A 451 -10.33 -2.51 20.31
N ASP A 452 -9.94 -2.83 19.08
CA ASP A 452 -10.76 -2.61 17.89
C ASP A 452 -12.03 -3.47 17.94
N ALA A 453 -13.18 -2.91 17.55
CA ALA A 453 -14.48 -3.53 17.76
C ALA A 453 -14.68 -4.86 17.01
N ILE A 454 -13.84 -5.15 16.02
CA ILE A 454 -13.94 -6.37 15.22
C ILE A 454 -12.68 -7.24 15.25
N ALA A 455 -11.61 -6.82 15.93
CA ALA A 455 -10.33 -7.52 15.91
C ALA A 455 -10.42 -9.00 16.30
N ASP A 456 -11.19 -9.33 17.34
CA ASP A 456 -11.37 -10.71 17.84
C ASP A 456 -12.04 -11.65 16.80
N GLN A 457 -12.66 -11.10 15.76
CA GLN A 457 -13.33 -11.85 14.70
C GLN A 457 -12.47 -12.01 13.44
N LEU A 458 -11.31 -11.35 13.40
CA LEU A 458 -10.42 -11.30 12.24
C LEU A 458 -9.14 -12.13 12.45
N THR A 459 -8.29 -12.14 11.43
CA THR A 459 -7.09 -12.96 11.36
C THR A 459 -5.97 -12.43 12.27
N GLU A 460 -4.97 -13.26 12.56
CA GLU A 460 -3.77 -12.82 13.29
C GLU A 460 -3.05 -11.67 12.58
N VAL A 461 -3.07 -11.63 11.24
CA VAL A 461 -2.49 -10.52 10.46
C VAL A 461 -3.23 -9.20 10.72
N TYR A 462 -4.56 -9.24 10.87
CA TYR A 462 -5.34 -8.06 11.25
C TYR A 462 -5.01 -7.58 12.65
N GLN A 463 -4.95 -8.50 13.61
CA GLN A 463 -4.73 -8.21 15.04
C GLN A 463 -3.29 -7.75 15.33
N HIS A 464 -2.33 -8.09 14.45
CA HIS A 464 -0.93 -7.75 14.66
C HIS A 464 -0.69 -6.25 14.57
N GLY A 465 -0.17 -5.68 15.64
CA GLY A 465 0.27 -4.28 15.70
C GLY A 465 1.37 -3.97 14.70
N ARG A 466 1.36 -2.76 14.16
CA ARG A 466 2.38 -2.29 13.21
C ARG A 466 3.27 -1.25 13.87
N THR A 467 4.56 -1.35 13.56
CA THR A 467 5.59 -0.56 14.22
C THR A 467 6.68 -0.15 13.25
N ILE A 468 7.33 0.97 13.52
CA ILE A 468 8.51 1.40 12.80
C ILE A 468 9.45 2.14 13.74
N ARG A 469 10.75 1.87 13.63
CA ARG A 469 11.76 2.61 14.38
C ARG A 469 11.90 4.01 13.79
N VAL A 470 11.75 5.02 14.62
CA VAL A 470 11.88 6.43 14.24
C VAL A 470 12.61 7.15 15.35
N ARG A 471 13.67 7.91 15.04
CA ARG A 471 14.39 8.67 16.09
C ARG A 471 13.65 9.97 16.42
N PRO A 472 13.62 10.40 17.69
CA PRO A 472 13.13 11.73 18.03
C PRO A 472 13.99 12.82 17.40
N ARG A 473 13.36 13.88 16.88
CA ARG A 473 14.01 15.11 16.41
C ARG A 473 13.85 16.18 17.48
N ASP A 474 14.95 16.81 17.89
CA ASP A 474 14.95 17.82 18.98
C ASP A 474 14.23 17.36 20.27
N GLY A 475 14.39 16.07 20.58
CA GLY A 475 13.83 15.41 21.77
C GLY A 475 12.31 15.20 21.72
N ALA A 476 11.68 15.31 20.55
CA ALA A 476 10.26 15.00 20.34
C ALA A 476 10.04 14.13 19.10
N VAL A 477 8.86 13.55 19.02
CA VAL A 477 8.33 12.88 17.83
C VAL A 477 7.08 13.61 17.43
N ASP A 478 6.99 13.98 16.16
CA ASP A 478 5.81 14.65 15.62
C ASP A 478 4.91 13.62 14.93
N LEU A 479 3.62 13.66 15.23
CA LEU A 479 2.58 12.82 14.64
C LEU A 479 1.61 13.71 13.87
N ASP A 480 1.31 13.36 12.63
CA ASP A 480 0.22 13.91 11.83
C ASP A 480 -0.70 12.75 11.44
N VAL A 481 -1.92 12.74 11.95
CA VAL A 481 -2.80 11.59 11.96
C VAL A 481 -4.13 12.00 11.35
N ILE A 482 -4.53 11.31 10.29
CA ILE A 482 -5.86 11.44 9.74
C ILE A 482 -6.67 10.25 10.23
N VAL A 483 -7.79 10.55 10.86
CA VAL A 483 -8.76 9.56 11.30
C VAL A 483 -10.03 9.79 10.50
N ASP A 484 -10.59 8.70 9.98
CA ASP A 484 -11.90 8.68 9.34
C ASP A 484 -12.76 7.58 9.99
N ARG A 485 -13.96 7.34 9.45
CA ARG A 485 -14.93 6.38 9.99
C ARG A 485 -14.32 5.00 10.19
N THR A 486 -13.55 4.52 9.23
CA THR A 486 -12.96 3.17 9.25
C THR A 486 -11.45 3.11 9.02
N SER A 487 -10.72 4.22 9.17
CA SER A 487 -9.26 4.25 8.95
C SER A 487 -8.51 5.21 9.86
N VAL A 488 -7.23 4.92 10.02
CA VAL A 488 -6.22 5.79 10.61
C VAL A 488 -4.97 5.75 9.72
N GLU A 489 -4.59 6.90 9.17
CA GLU A 489 -3.31 7.12 8.49
C GLU A 489 -2.43 8.00 9.38
N MET A 490 -1.32 7.45 9.89
CA MET A 490 -0.38 8.15 10.77
C MET A 490 0.94 8.43 10.06
N PHE A 491 1.34 9.69 10.01
CA PHE A 491 2.62 10.16 9.49
C PHE A 491 3.51 10.64 10.63
N VAL A 492 4.77 10.23 10.63
CA VAL A 492 5.70 10.42 11.76
C VAL A 492 6.88 11.30 11.32
N ASN A 493 7.23 12.28 12.16
CA ASN A 493 8.27 13.28 11.94
C ASN A 493 8.13 14.00 10.60
N GLY A 494 6.93 14.53 10.35
CA GLY A 494 6.58 15.14 9.08
C GLY A 494 6.21 14.06 8.06
N ASP A 495 7.16 13.65 7.24
CA ASP A 495 6.94 12.69 6.15
C ASP A 495 7.89 11.49 6.17
N GLU A 496 8.71 11.32 7.21
CA GLU A 496 9.74 10.28 7.28
C GLU A 496 9.14 8.87 7.17
N HIS A 497 8.03 8.62 7.87
CA HIS A 497 7.36 7.31 7.89
C HIS A 497 5.85 7.46 7.91
N ALA A 498 5.14 6.49 7.34
CA ALA A 498 3.69 6.39 7.37
C ALA A 498 3.25 5.01 7.89
N LEU A 499 2.13 4.94 8.61
CA LEU A 499 1.45 3.71 9.00
C LEU A 499 -0.05 3.86 8.76
N SER A 500 -0.60 3.04 7.86
CA SER A 500 -2.03 3.00 7.55
C SER A 500 -2.70 1.77 8.12
N ALA A 501 -3.89 1.94 8.68
CA ALA A 501 -4.69 0.84 9.16
C ALA A 501 -6.18 1.14 8.99
N VAL A 502 -6.91 0.18 8.43
CA VAL A 502 -8.37 0.14 8.63
C VAL A 502 -8.66 -0.17 10.10
N VAL A 503 -9.65 0.48 10.70
CA VAL A 503 -10.02 0.32 12.11
C VAL A 503 -11.53 0.53 12.30
N TYR A 504 -12.12 -0.14 13.28
CA TYR A 504 -13.56 -0.07 13.54
C TYR A 504 -13.81 0.26 15.01
N GLY A 505 -14.52 1.36 15.23
CA GLY A 505 -15.11 1.68 16.54
C GLY A 505 -16.44 0.96 16.72
N ALA A 506 -16.90 0.83 17.96
CA ALA A 506 -18.26 0.44 18.23
C ALA A 506 -19.19 1.67 18.24
N ASN A 507 -20.50 1.44 18.12
CA ASN A 507 -21.62 2.31 18.49
C ASN A 507 -22.42 2.96 17.34
N ASP A 508 -23.74 2.99 17.52
CA ASP A 508 -24.79 3.41 16.57
C ASP A 508 -25.40 4.80 16.87
N ALA A 509 -25.03 5.44 17.99
CA ALA A 509 -25.75 6.61 18.49
C ALA A 509 -24.95 7.92 18.69
N ASN A 510 -23.62 7.90 18.87
CA ASN A 510 -22.83 9.09 19.24
C ASN A 510 -21.48 9.27 18.50
N ASP A 511 -21.21 8.45 17.48
CA ASP A 511 -19.90 8.29 16.81
C ASP A 511 -18.72 8.10 17.80
N ALA A 512 -18.13 6.91 17.86
CA ALA A 512 -16.93 6.66 18.67
C ALA A 512 -15.71 7.39 18.07
N ASN A 513 -15.57 8.66 18.41
CA ASN A 513 -14.49 9.53 17.94
C ASN A 513 -13.62 10.07 19.08
N GLY A 514 -13.89 9.70 20.33
CA GLY A 514 -13.16 10.21 21.47
C GLY A 514 -11.65 9.95 21.36
N ILE A 515 -10.87 10.82 21.98
CA ILE A 515 -9.41 10.72 22.08
C ILE A 515 -9.00 10.80 23.55
N THR A 516 -8.15 9.88 24.00
CA THR A 516 -7.51 10.00 25.33
C THR A 516 -6.02 9.78 25.22
N ALA A 517 -5.26 10.41 26.11
CA ALA A 517 -3.81 10.28 26.16
C ALA A 517 -3.34 9.62 27.46
N GLU A 518 -2.37 8.71 27.34
CA GLU A 518 -1.81 7.94 28.46
C GLU A 518 -0.28 7.90 28.38
N ALA A 519 0.38 7.81 29.55
CA ALA A 519 1.82 7.65 29.66
C ALA A 519 2.19 6.48 30.57
N PHE A 520 3.26 5.77 30.22
CA PHE A 520 3.74 4.59 30.94
C PHE A 520 5.20 4.75 31.34
N ASP A 521 5.53 4.19 32.50
CA ASP A 521 6.85 4.18 33.15
C ASP A 521 7.59 5.54 33.22
N GLY A 522 6.87 6.64 33.41
CA GLY A 522 7.45 7.96 33.64
C GLY A 522 6.47 9.08 33.31
N LEU A 523 6.98 10.27 33.01
CA LEU A 523 6.20 11.44 32.62
C LEU A 523 6.40 11.72 31.13
N ALA A 524 5.29 11.73 30.38
CA ALA A 524 5.28 12.17 28.99
C ALA A 524 4.73 13.60 28.88
N VAL A 525 5.12 14.28 27.82
CA VAL A 525 4.74 15.66 27.53
C VAL A 525 4.21 15.72 26.09
N ILE A 526 2.97 16.12 25.93
CA ILE A 526 2.48 16.70 24.67
C ILE A 526 2.98 18.14 24.65
N ARG A 527 3.94 18.44 23.78
CA ARG A 527 4.48 19.79 23.57
C ARG A 527 3.56 20.68 22.75
N SER A 528 2.65 20.07 22.00
CA SER A 528 1.56 20.73 21.30
C SER A 528 0.63 19.66 20.76
N MET A 529 -0.67 19.91 20.74
CA MET A 529 -1.62 19.10 19.99
C MET A 529 -2.72 19.97 19.42
N SER A 530 -3.12 19.69 18.19
CA SER A 530 -4.28 20.26 17.54
C SER A 530 -5.16 19.17 16.94
N VAL A 531 -6.48 19.31 17.08
CA VAL A 531 -7.47 18.45 16.42
C VAL A 531 -8.37 19.35 15.58
N ALA A 532 -8.45 19.04 14.29
CA ALA A 532 -9.27 19.76 13.31
C ALA A 532 -10.34 18.80 12.76
N PRO A 533 -11.64 19.14 12.80
CA PRO A 533 -12.63 18.39 12.03
C PRO A 533 -12.32 18.52 10.54
N LEU A 534 -12.55 17.47 9.77
CA LEU A 534 -12.46 17.51 8.31
C LEU A 534 -13.86 17.54 7.70
N ALA A 535 -14.09 18.47 6.78
CA ALA A 535 -15.33 18.50 6.01
C ALA A 535 -15.41 17.26 5.09
N PRO A 536 -16.59 16.61 4.96
CA PRO A 536 -16.75 15.50 4.04
C PRO A 536 -16.44 15.87 2.59
N ALA A 537 -15.74 14.99 1.89
CA ALA A 537 -15.34 15.09 0.49
C ALA A 537 -15.82 13.88 -0.34
N SER A 538 -16.98 13.31 0.04
CA SER A 538 -17.56 12.14 -0.65
C SER A 538 -17.74 12.39 -2.15
N PRO A 539 -17.59 11.35 -3.00
CA PRO A 539 -17.79 11.48 -4.43
C PRO A 539 -19.18 12.01 -4.78
N VAL A 540 -19.24 12.91 -5.76
CA VAL A 540 -20.50 13.48 -6.25
C VAL A 540 -20.77 12.96 -7.66
N ARG A 541 -21.96 12.39 -7.90
CA ARG A 541 -22.41 12.07 -9.26
C ARG A 541 -22.56 13.35 -10.07
N ARG A 542 -21.95 13.40 -11.26
CA ARG A 542 -22.27 14.43 -12.24
C ARG A 542 -23.66 14.18 -12.82
N ASN A 543 -24.51 15.21 -12.78
CA ASN A 543 -25.84 15.22 -13.39
C ASN A 543 -25.76 15.38 -14.91
#